data_AF-A0A502Y7X5-F1
#
_entry.id   AF-A0A502Y7X5-F1
#
_cell.length_a   1.000
_cell.length_b   1.000
_cell.length_c   1.000
_cell.angle_alpha   90.00
_cell.angle_beta   90.00
_cell.angle_gamma   90.00
#
_symmetry.space_group_name_H-M   'P 1'
#
loop_
_entity.id
_entity.type
_entity.pdbx_description
1 polymer ?
#
loop_
_entity_poly.entity_id
_entity_poly.type
_entity_poly.pdbx_seq_one_letter_code
_entity_poly.pdbx_strand_id
1 'polypeptide(L)'
;MASKGVLCHRIQTTSRRRQCSRVSRPLNPPPPANPAAGLGKAPDLATAFISYTHRDEAFRQELETHLSPLRRQGLLSVWHDRRITPGDHLDDTISEHLEGADLILMLISADFVASEYCYAREMTRALERHQAKKARAVSIICRPCHFEGLPFSRFLLLPTDAKAVSLWPDRDAAWVDVVKGIRSALGTSVALETTQEPEPAPKEPPQIPTPRRSGIRLPRTFTDLDKHDFLETSFERIWAMFEVNAAELEAENSQITVRRVRIDAQSFAVRIFLNGSEVAGGSVYHGGGHFGRDQICFSTDTSAPRNSMNEWFGVEVTDEGLMLKSGGMLRMMDGSREEPVDADRAAEMLWEHLLDRIKARIR
;
A
#
# COMPACT_ATOMS: atom_id res chain seq x y z
N MET A 1 -62.05 -15.73 65.47
CA MET A 1 -63.31 -15.61 64.70
C MET A 1 -63.10 -16.26 63.34
N ALA A 2 -64.01 -17.18 62.99
CA ALA A 2 -64.30 -17.77 61.66
C ALA A 2 -63.10 -18.30 60.85
N SER A 3 -62.81 -19.61 60.79
CA SER A 3 -63.63 -20.77 60.41
C SER A 3 -64.15 -20.76 58.97
N LYS A 4 -63.67 -21.74 58.19
CA LYS A 4 -64.34 -22.61 57.19
C LYS A 4 -63.21 -23.18 56.32
N GLY A 5 -62.85 -24.46 56.40
CA GLY A 5 -63.71 -25.63 56.17
C GLY A 5 -63.57 -26.03 54.68
N VAL A 6 -63.49 -27.28 54.23
CA VAL A 6 -63.81 -28.61 54.77
C VAL A 6 -63.41 -29.62 53.66
N LEU A 7 -62.91 -30.82 54.04
CA LEU A 7 -62.98 -32.19 53.44
C LEU A 7 -62.88 -32.37 51.88
N CYS A 8 -62.44 -33.50 51.31
CA CYS A 8 -62.76 -34.89 51.64
C CYS A 8 -61.91 -35.90 50.84
N HIS A 9 -61.90 -37.14 51.34
CA HIS A 9 -61.19 -38.35 50.94
C HIS A 9 -61.53 -39.01 49.59
N ARG A 10 -60.56 -39.81 49.08
CA ARG A 10 -60.65 -41.26 48.72
C ARG A 10 -59.24 -41.74 48.31
N ILE A 11 -58.51 -42.59 49.04
CA ILE A 11 -58.62 -44.06 49.26
C ILE A 11 -58.80 -44.89 47.97
N GLN A 12 -57.76 -45.66 47.60
CA GLN A 12 -57.73 -47.12 47.32
C GLN A 12 -56.41 -47.47 46.59
N THR A 13 -55.38 -48.01 47.28
CA THR A 13 -55.05 -49.43 47.45
C THR A 13 -54.82 -50.24 46.17
N THR A 14 -53.59 -50.72 45.97
CA THR A 14 -53.17 -52.10 45.59
C THR A 14 -51.65 -52.09 45.36
N SER A 15 -50.80 -52.54 46.29
CA SER A 15 -50.43 -53.94 46.55
C SER A 15 -50.08 -54.76 45.30
N ARG A 16 -48.78 -54.87 45.01
CA ARG A 16 -48.08 -56.12 44.59
C ARG A 16 -46.58 -55.84 44.59
N ARG A 17 -45.85 -56.23 45.64
CA ARG A 17 -45.13 -57.52 45.78
C ARG A 17 -44.22 -57.85 44.59
N ARG A 18 -42.92 -57.89 44.92
CA ARG A 18 -41.87 -58.82 44.49
C ARG A 18 -40.72 -58.22 43.67
N GLN A 19 -39.57 -58.42 44.31
CA GLN A 19 -38.31 -58.96 43.78
C GLN A 19 -37.29 -57.98 43.20
N CYS A 20 -36.24 -57.82 44.01
CA CYS A 20 -34.87 -57.67 43.55
C CYS A 20 -34.58 -58.57 42.35
N SER A 21 -34.15 -57.95 41.27
CA SER A 21 -33.30 -58.57 40.26
C SER A 21 -32.32 -57.52 39.78
N ARG A 22 -31.03 -57.83 39.90
CA ARG A 22 -29.93 -57.18 39.18
C ARG A 22 -30.35 -56.96 37.72
N VAL A 23 -30.40 -55.70 37.29
CA VAL A 23 -30.50 -55.35 35.87
C VAL A 23 -29.29 -54.48 35.53
N SER A 24 -28.59 -54.96 34.52
CA SER A 24 -27.47 -54.38 33.81
C SER A 24 -27.67 -52.89 33.53
N ARG A 25 -26.64 -52.10 33.80
CA ARG A 25 -26.53 -50.69 33.44
C ARG A 25 -26.58 -50.57 31.90
N PRO A 26 -27.58 -49.93 31.27
CA PRO A 26 -27.38 -49.42 29.93
C PRO A 26 -26.45 -48.21 30.04
N LEU A 27 -25.33 -48.24 29.31
CA LEU A 27 -24.57 -47.04 28.98
C LEU A 27 -25.50 -46.13 28.15
N ASN A 28 -26.19 -45.21 28.80
CA ASN A 28 -26.78 -44.08 28.09
C ASN A 28 -25.61 -43.30 27.46
N PRO A 29 -25.64 -42.99 26.15
CA PRO A 29 -24.70 -42.04 25.59
C PRO A 29 -24.88 -40.70 26.33
N PRO A 30 -23.80 -39.95 26.58
CA PRO A 30 -23.92 -38.63 27.18
C PRO A 30 -24.85 -37.77 26.31
N PRO A 31 -25.64 -36.86 26.91
CA PRO A 31 -26.44 -35.91 26.13
C PRO A 31 -25.50 -35.15 25.18
N PRO A 32 -25.96 -34.74 23.97
CA PRO A 32 -25.12 -33.97 23.07
C PRO A 32 -24.60 -32.75 23.82
N ALA A 33 -23.28 -32.67 23.96
CA ALA A 33 -22.61 -31.53 24.55
C ALA A 33 -23.07 -30.28 23.80
N ASN A 34 -23.63 -29.33 24.53
CA ASN A 34 -24.08 -28.06 24.02
C ASN A 34 -22.89 -27.32 23.38
N PRO A 35 -22.82 -27.12 22.04
CA PRO A 35 -21.73 -26.37 21.45
C PRO A 35 -22.17 -24.91 21.34
N ALA A 36 -22.16 -24.20 22.46
CA ALA A 36 -22.35 -22.75 22.47
C ALA A 36 -21.42 -22.10 23.50
N ALA A 37 -20.13 -22.42 23.39
CA ALA A 37 -19.06 -21.65 23.98
C ALA A 37 -18.01 -21.41 22.89
N GLY A 38 -18.11 -20.24 22.26
CA GLY A 38 -17.04 -19.57 21.52
C GLY A 38 -16.36 -20.37 20.42
N LEU A 39 -17.12 -20.84 19.42
CA LEU A 39 -16.53 -21.12 18.10
C LEU A 39 -15.90 -19.81 17.59
N GLY A 40 -14.61 -19.89 17.28
CA GLY A 40 -13.81 -18.78 16.78
C GLY A 40 -14.54 -18.04 15.67
N LYS A 41 -14.69 -16.74 15.86
CA LYS A 41 -15.07 -15.79 14.81
C LYS A 41 -14.16 -16.09 13.61
N ALA A 42 -14.72 -16.27 12.42
CA ALA A 42 -13.94 -16.02 11.21
C ALA A 42 -13.25 -14.66 11.37
N PRO A 43 -12.06 -14.39 10.80
CA PRO A 43 -11.48 -13.07 10.93
C PRO A 43 -12.46 -12.09 10.29
N ASP A 44 -13.27 -11.42 11.12
CA ASP A 44 -14.09 -10.32 10.67
C ASP A 44 -13.11 -9.32 10.08
N LEU A 45 -13.35 -8.97 8.83
CA LEU A 45 -12.59 -7.96 8.11
C LEU A 45 -12.52 -6.70 8.96
N ALA A 46 -11.36 -6.43 9.56
CA ALA A 46 -11.20 -5.26 10.40
C ALA A 46 -11.26 -4.01 9.54
N THR A 47 -11.89 -2.96 10.04
CA THR A 47 -11.96 -1.65 9.37
C THR A 47 -10.90 -0.72 9.95
N ALA A 48 -10.03 -0.19 9.08
CA ALA A 48 -8.99 0.76 9.43
C ALA A 48 -9.32 2.16 8.90
N PHE A 49 -9.28 3.15 9.76
CA PHE A 49 -9.33 4.57 9.42
C PHE A 49 -7.91 5.15 9.47
N ILE A 50 -7.48 5.86 8.43
CA ILE A 50 -6.19 6.57 8.42
C ILE A 50 -6.43 8.06 8.67
N SER A 51 -5.97 8.56 9.83
CA SER A 51 -5.89 9.99 10.14
C SER A 51 -4.52 10.52 9.73
N TYR A 52 -4.50 11.56 8.91
CA TYR A 52 -3.29 12.19 8.42
C TYR A 52 -3.58 13.63 7.99
N THR A 53 -2.53 14.43 7.79
CA THR A 53 -2.64 15.76 7.18
C THR A 53 -2.36 15.66 5.69
N HIS A 54 -3.00 16.49 4.86
CA HIS A 54 -2.75 16.51 3.41
C HIS A 54 -1.27 16.69 3.02
N ARG A 55 -0.45 17.27 3.91
CA ARG A 55 1.00 17.40 3.72
C ARG A 55 1.76 16.07 3.80
N ASP A 56 1.16 15.05 4.43
CA ASP A 56 1.72 13.70 4.60
C ASP A 56 1.04 12.68 3.68
N GLU A 57 0.38 13.13 2.63
CA GLU A 57 -0.30 12.29 1.64
C GLU A 57 0.60 11.18 1.08
N ALA A 58 1.87 11.49 0.80
CA ALA A 58 2.82 10.52 0.28
C ALA A 58 3.03 9.35 1.28
N PHE A 59 3.15 9.64 2.58
CA PHE A 59 3.26 8.61 3.61
C PHE A 59 1.99 7.76 3.70
N ARG A 60 0.81 8.38 3.55
CA ARG A 60 -0.47 7.66 3.51
C ARG A 60 -0.56 6.73 2.30
N GLN A 61 -0.08 7.17 1.14
CA GLN A 61 -0.03 6.37 -0.09
C GLN A 61 0.88 5.17 0.06
N GLU A 62 2.11 5.40 0.51
CA GLU A 62 3.05 4.32 0.79
C GLU A 62 2.49 3.32 1.80
N LEU A 63 1.90 3.79 2.90
CA LEU A 63 1.27 2.90 3.89
C LEU A 63 0.13 2.07 3.28
N GLU A 64 -0.76 2.65 2.46
CA GLU A 64 -1.83 1.87 1.83
C GLU A 64 -1.30 0.79 0.89
N THR A 65 -0.24 1.09 0.13
CA THR A 65 0.46 0.11 -0.70
C THR A 65 0.99 -1.04 0.15
N HIS A 66 1.66 -0.72 1.25
CA HIS A 66 2.22 -1.70 2.19
C HIS A 66 1.14 -2.49 2.96
N LEU A 67 -0.06 -1.94 3.13
CA LEU A 67 -1.22 -2.64 3.71
C LEU A 67 -1.94 -3.57 2.72
N SER A 68 -1.61 -3.52 1.43
CA SER A 68 -2.25 -4.35 0.39
C SER A 68 -2.24 -5.86 0.68
N PRO A 69 -1.20 -6.47 1.29
CA PRO A 69 -1.25 -7.90 1.63
C PRO A 69 -2.33 -8.22 2.67
N LEU A 70 -2.52 -7.36 3.68
CA LEU A 70 -3.58 -7.55 4.70
C LEU A 70 -4.99 -7.37 4.09
N ARG A 71 -5.12 -6.47 3.11
CA ARG A 71 -6.36 -6.29 2.34
C ARG A 71 -6.69 -7.51 1.49
N ARG A 72 -5.71 -8.04 0.75
CA ARG A 72 -5.88 -9.23 -0.09
C ARG A 72 -6.21 -10.48 0.75
N GLN A 73 -5.70 -10.57 1.97
CA GLN A 73 -6.03 -11.65 2.91
C GLN A 73 -7.40 -11.49 3.58
N GLY A 74 -8.14 -10.41 3.29
CA GLY A 74 -9.43 -10.12 3.92
C GLY A 74 -9.32 -9.81 5.41
N LEU A 75 -8.13 -9.44 5.89
CA LEU A 75 -7.89 -9.14 7.31
C LEU A 75 -8.15 -7.66 7.63
N LEU A 76 -8.00 -6.79 6.62
CA LEU A 76 -8.11 -5.35 6.80
C LEU A 76 -8.82 -4.70 5.61
N SER A 77 -9.76 -3.81 5.87
CA SER A 77 -10.27 -2.82 4.93
C SER A 77 -9.79 -1.44 5.38
N VAL A 78 -9.41 -0.58 4.44
CA VAL A 78 -8.83 0.74 4.75
C VAL A 78 -9.75 1.82 4.21
N TRP A 79 -9.98 2.87 4.99
CA TRP A 79 -10.71 4.08 4.64
C TRP A 79 -9.91 5.34 4.98
N HIS A 80 -10.07 6.39 4.18
CA HIS A 80 -9.48 7.72 4.39
C HIS A 80 -10.34 8.81 3.70
N ASP A 81 -10.13 10.08 4.08
CA ASP A 81 -10.89 11.28 3.69
C ASP A 81 -11.03 11.52 2.16
N ARG A 82 -10.03 11.17 1.34
CA ARG A 82 -10.12 11.30 -0.15
C ARG A 82 -11.18 10.41 -0.80
N ARG A 83 -11.88 9.56 -0.05
CA ARG A 83 -13.02 8.79 -0.53
C ARG A 83 -14.36 9.53 -0.41
N ILE A 84 -14.34 10.76 0.10
CA ILE A 84 -15.51 11.63 0.21
C ILE A 84 -15.76 12.29 -1.15
N THR A 85 -17.03 12.28 -1.60
CA THR A 85 -17.40 12.84 -2.91
C THR A 85 -17.46 14.36 -2.82
N PRO A 86 -16.99 15.11 -3.83
CA PRO A 86 -17.19 16.56 -3.86
C PRO A 86 -18.68 16.91 -3.74
N GLY A 87 -19.08 17.53 -2.62
CA GLY A 87 -20.47 17.87 -2.31
C GLY A 87 -20.99 17.33 -0.97
N ASP A 88 -20.30 16.38 -0.34
CA ASP A 88 -20.68 15.81 0.96
C ASP A 88 -20.25 16.72 2.14
N HIS A 89 -20.95 16.63 3.28
CA HIS A 89 -20.54 17.27 4.54
C HIS A 89 -19.31 16.54 5.10
N LEU A 90 -18.12 17.05 4.77
CA LEU A 90 -16.80 16.47 5.07
C LEU A 90 -16.67 15.96 6.51
N ASP A 91 -17.08 16.78 7.50
CA ASP A 91 -16.93 16.49 8.93
C ASP A 91 -17.77 15.30 9.40
N ASP A 92 -19.00 15.17 8.90
CA ASP A 92 -19.94 14.12 9.34
C ASP A 92 -19.50 12.76 8.80
N THR A 93 -19.11 12.71 7.53
CA THR A 93 -18.61 11.47 6.90
C THR A 93 -17.31 11.00 7.52
N ILE A 94 -16.38 11.90 7.86
CA ILE A 94 -15.14 11.55 8.56
C ILE A 94 -15.46 10.98 9.95
N SER A 95 -16.36 11.63 10.69
CA SER A 95 -16.75 11.18 12.02
C SER A 95 -17.40 9.79 11.99
N GLU A 96 -18.28 9.52 11.03
CA GLU A 96 -18.91 8.21 10.87
C GLU A 96 -17.89 7.08 10.64
N HIS A 97 -16.91 7.29 9.77
CA HIS A 97 -15.89 6.29 9.49
C HIS A 97 -14.92 6.09 10.65
N LEU A 98 -14.58 7.16 11.38
CA LEU A 98 -13.80 7.07 12.60
C LEU A 98 -14.57 6.28 13.69
N GLU A 99 -15.88 6.49 13.80
CA GLU A 99 -16.75 5.76 14.74
C GLU A 99 -17.00 4.29 14.36
N GLY A 100 -16.95 3.98 13.06
CA GLY A 100 -17.09 2.62 12.55
C GLY A 100 -15.80 1.80 12.63
N ALA A 101 -14.64 2.45 12.74
CA ALA A 101 -13.34 1.78 12.61
C ALA A 101 -12.97 0.91 13.83
N ASP A 102 -12.46 -0.29 13.54
CA ASP A 102 -11.82 -1.20 14.49
C ASP A 102 -10.36 -0.80 14.80
N LEU A 103 -9.70 -0.20 13.81
CA LEU A 103 -8.31 0.25 13.87
C LEU A 103 -8.23 1.71 13.40
N ILE A 104 -7.53 2.55 14.15
CA ILE A 104 -7.31 3.95 13.81
C ILE A 104 -5.81 4.18 13.69
N LEU A 105 -5.34 4.40 12.46
CA LEU A 105 -3.94 4.61 12.12
C LEU A 105 -3.68 6.12 12.03
N MET A 106 -2.83 6.67 12.89
CA MET A 106 -2.52 8.10 12.92
C MET A 106 -1.12 8.33 12.38
N LEU A 107 -0.99 9.06 11.27
CA LEU A 107 0.30 9.42 10.68
C LEU A 107 0.84 10.69 11.34
N ILE A 108 1.70 10.50 12.33
CA ILE A 108 2.20 11.57 13.18
C ILE A 108 3.38 12.27 12.49
N SER A 109 3.26 13.60 12.43
CA SER A 109 4.27 14.53 11.95
C SER A 109 4.12 15.87 12.69
N ALA A 110 5.06 16.80 12.48
CA ALA A 110 4.93 18.14 13.04
C ALA A 110 3.66 18.86 12.52
N ASP A 111 3.32 18.67 11.25
CA ASP A 111 2.10 19.26 10.66
C ASP A 111 0.83 18.59 11.19
N PHE A 112 0.87 17.29 11.52
CA PHE A 112 -0.25 16.60 12.18
C PHE A 112 -0.51 17.17 13.58
N VAL A 113 0.56 17.34 14.39
CA VAL A 113 0.45 17.87 15.76
C VAL A 113 0.03 19.35 15.75
N ALA A 114 0.47 20.12 14.76
CA ALA A 114 0.10 21.53 14.62
C ALA A 114 -1.33 21.76 14.06
N SER A 115 -1.99 20.72 13.53
CA SER A 115 -3.33 20.82 12.97
C SER A 115 -4.38 20.69 14.07
N GLU A 116 -5.07 21.79 14.40
CA GLU A 116 -6.18 21.80 15.37
C GLU A 116 -7.26 20.75 15.06
N TYR A 117 -7.56 20.50 13.79
CA TYR A 117 -8.57 19.52 13.39
C TYR A 117 -8.12 18.07 13.67
N CYS A 118 -6.93 17.69 13.21
CA CYS A 118 -6.39 16.33 13.40
C CYS A 118 -6.05 16.07 14.88
N TYR A 119 -5.49 17.07 15.56
CA TYR A 119 -5.04 16.96 16.94
C TYR A 119 -6.19 17.04 17.94
N ALA A 120 -7.08 18.05 17.86
CA ALA A 120 -8.10 18.25 18.89
C ALA A 120 -9.30 17.30 18.73
N ARG A 121 -9.72 16.97 17.51
CA ARG A 121 -10.93 16.16 17.25
C ARG A 121 -10.61 14.69 17.01
N GLU A 122 -9.88 14.38 15.95
CA GLU A 122 -9.69 12.99 15.51
C GLU A 122 -8.82 12.19 16.48
N MET A 123 -7.68 12.76 16.90
CA MET A 123 -6.78 12.09 17.84
C MET A 123 -7.44 11.90 19.21
N THR A 124 -8.06 12.94 19.78
CA THR A 124 -8.78 12.81 21.06
C THR A 124 -9.84 11.71 20.97
N ARG A 125 -10.64 11.70 19.91
CA ARG A 125 -11.69 10.70 19.75
C ARG A 125 -11.15 9.29 19.52
N ALA A 126 -10.07 9.15 18.76
CA ALA A 126 -9.40 7.87 18.55
C ALA A 126 -8.89 7.28 19.87
N LEU A 127 -8.31 8.12 20.72
CA LEU A 127 -7.83 7.73 22.05
C LEU A 127 -8.98 7.37 23.00
N GLU A 128 -10.09 8.10 22.99
CA GLU A 128 -11.29 7.75 23.76
C GLU A 128 -11.82 6.37 23.37
N ARG A 129 -11.94 6.09 22.07
CA ARG A 129 -12.38 4.79 21.56
C ARG A 129 -11.40 3.68 21.92
N HIS A 130 -10.11 3.98 21.90
CA HIS A 130 -9.06 3.05 22.33
C HIS A 130 -9.18 2.70 23.81
N GLN A 131 -9.32 3.69 24.69
CA GLN A 131 -9.52 3.49 26.12
C GLN A 131 -10.80 2.71 26.42
N ALA A 132 -11.87 2.98 25.65
CA ALA A 132 -13.13 2.26 25.74
C ALA A 132 -13.09 0.83 25.13
N LYS A 133 -11.95 0.39 24.59
CA LYS A 133 -11.77 -0.91 23.88
C LYS A 133 -12.72 -1.10 22.70
N LYS A 134 -13.20 -0.01 22.09
CA LYS A 134 -14.08 0.00 20.91
C LYS A 134 -13.32 0.04 19.60
N ALA A 135 -12.09 0.57 19.63
CA ALA A 135 -11.16 0.56 18.52
C ALA A 135 -9.72 0.42 19.05
N ARG A 136 -8.75 0.16 18.18
CA ARG A 136 -7.32 0.24 18.51
C ARG A 136 -6.70 1.45 17.83
N ALA A 137 -6.19 2.40 18.59
CA ALA A 137 -5.43 3.52 18.03
C ALA A 137 -3.95 3.13 17.91
N VAL A 138 -3.36 3.33 16.74
CA VAL A 138 -1.95 3.05 16.44
C VAL A 138 -1.32 4.32 15.88
N SER A 139 -0.30 4.82 16.56
CA SER A 139 0.43 6.00 16.12
C SER A 139 1.63 5.58 15.30
N ILE A 140 1.76 6.13 14.10
CA ILE A 140 2.83 5.86 13.15
C ILE A 140 3.61 7.15 12.95
N ILE A 141 4.87 7.20 13.39
CA ILE A 141 5.72 8.38 13.25
C ILE A 141 6.25 8.44 11.80
N CYS A 142 5.72 9.34 11.00
CA CYS A 142 6.11 9.48 9.59
C CYS A 142 7.31 10.42 9.42
N ARG A 143 7.30 11.54 10.15
CA ARG A 143 8.38 12.54 10.16
C ARG A 143 8.83 12.87 11.60
N PRO A 144 10.10 13.27 11.79
CA PRO A 144 10.59 13.71 13.08
C PRO A 144 9.73 14.84 13.63
N CYS A 145 9.24 14.67 14.84
CA CYS A 145 8.53 15.71 15.57
C CYS A 145 8.68 15.46 17.07
N HIS A 146 8.58 16.51 17.86
CA HIS A 146 8.59 16.41 19.31
C HIS A 146 7.19 16.01 19.79
N PHE A 147 7.06 14.80 20.32
CA PHE A 147 5.79 14.25 20.81
C PHE A 147 5.82 13.82 22.28
N GLU A 148 6.91 14.11 23.00
CA GLU A 148 6.98 13.86 24.44
C GLU A 148 5.89 14.63 25.20
N GLY A 149 5.14 13.93 26.04
CA GLY A 149 4.05 14.50 26.83
C GLY A 149 2.70 14.58 26.10
N LEU A 150 2.63 14.20 24.82
CA LEU A 150 1.37 14.16 24.09
C LEU A 150 0.54 12.92 24.48
N PRO A 151 -0.81 12.98 24.45
CA PRO A 151 -1.67 11.89 24.94
C PRO A 151 -1.41 10.51 24.31
N PHE A 152 -0.97 10.47 23.05
CA PHE A 152 -0.67 9.24 22.33
C PHE A 152 0.71 8.66 22.63
N SER A 153 1.62 9.43 23.23
CA SER A 153 3.00 9.00 23.51
C SER A 153 3.09 7.92 24.61
N ARG A 154 1.96 7.60 25.25
CA ARG A 154 1.83 6.57 26.29
C ARG A 154 1.59 5.17 25.72
N PHE A 155 1.37 5.04 24.42
CA PHE A 155 1.11 3.77 23.73
C PHE A 155 2.33 3.34 22.92
N LEU A 156 2.37 2.06 22.50
CA LEU A 156 3.40 1.57 21.59
C LEU A 156 3.30 2.32 20.26
N LEU A 157 4.39 2.98 19.87
CA LEU A 157 4.50 3.73 18.62
C LEU A 157 5.14 2.84 17.55
N LEU A 158 4.73 3.04 16.30
CA LEU A 158 5.38 2.45 15.13
C LEU A 158 6.07 3.56 14.31
N PRO A 159 7.11 3.26 13.53
CA PRO A 159 7.92 2.04 13.54
C PRO A 159 8.58 1.77 14.91
N THR A 160 9.19 0.60 15.07
CA THR A 160 9.94 0.19 16.28
C THR A 160 10.88 1.31 16.75
N ASP A 161 10.98 1.48 18.07
CA ASP A 161 11.71 2.57 18.73
C ASP A 161 11.20 3.99 18.40
N ALA A 162 9.98 4.11 17.84
CA ALA A 162 9.38 5.37 17.41
C ALA A 162 10.25 6.14 16.40
N LYS A 163 11.15 5.45 15.68
CA LYS A 163 12.00 6.06 14.67
C LYS A 163 11.16 6.44 13.45
N ALA A 164 11.05 7.73 13.18
CA ALA A 164 10.27 8.27 12.07
C ALA A 164 10.60 7.58 10.73
N VAL A 165 9.58 7.19 9.96
CA VAL A 165 9.74 6.51 8.65
C VAL A 165 10.71 7.26 7.73
N SER A 166 10.66 8.60 7.71
CA SER A 166 11.56 9.41 6.88
C SER A 166 13.04 9.35 7.28
N LEU A 167 13.39 8.81 8.45
CA LEU A 167 14.77 8.66 8.93
C LEU A 167 15.31 7.24 8.75
N TRP A 168 14.52 6.33 8.21
CA TRP A 168 15.02 5.01 7.86
C TRP A 168 15.86 5.09 6.58
N PRO A 169 17.05 4.44 6.54
CA PRO A 169 17.84 4.36 5.32
C PRO A 169 17.08 3.70 4.15
N ASP A 170 16.23 2.73 4.51
CA ASP A 170 15.28 2.08 3.61
C ASP A 170 13.87 2.29 4.16
N ARG A 171 13.05 3.04 3.41
CA ARG A 171 11.67 3.36 3.79
C ARG A 171 10.76 2.14 3.69
N ASP A 172 11.02 1.21 2.78
CA ASP A 172 10.23 -0.02 2.68
C ASP A 172 10.46 -0.92 3.87
N ALA A 173 11.70 -1.00 4.38
CA ALA A 173 11.99 -1.69 5.64
C ALA A 173 11.20 -1.09 6.83
N ALA A 174 11.06 0.24 6.86
CA ALA A 174 10.26 0.93 7.88
C ALA A 174 8.77 0.56 7.77
N TRP A 175 8.22 0.52 6.56
CA TRP A 175 6.83 0.16 6.33
C TRP A 175 6.55 -1.31 6.60
N VAL A 176 7.47 -2.21 6.28
CA VAL A 176 7.38 -3.63 6.63
C VAL A 176 7.30 -3.79 8.16
N ASP A 177 8.08 -3.02 8.92
CA ASP A 177 8.01 -3.00 10.38
C ASP A 177 6.63 -2.51 10.88
N VAL A 178 6.12 -1.42 10.30
CA VAL A 178 4.78 -0.88 10.60
C VAL A 178 3.69 -1.93 10.32
N VAL A 179 3.73 -2.60 9.16
CA VAL A 179 2.75 -3.62 8.78
C VAL A 179 2.80 -4.83 9.71
N LYS A 180 3.99 -5.25 10.15
CA LYS A 180 4.14 -6.31 11.18
C LYS A 180 3.49 -5.89 12.49
N GLY A 181 3.70 -4.66 12.92
CA GLY A 181 3.04 -4.09 14.10
C GLY A 181 1.51 -4.07 13.97
N ILE A 182 0.99 -3.63 12.83
CA ILE A 182 -0.44 -3.61 12.53
C ILE A 182 -1.03 -5.03 12.53
N ARG A 183 -0.35 -6.00 11.91
CA ARG A 183 -0.77 -7.40 11.90
C ARG A 183 -0.86 -7.99 13.31
N SER A 184 0.11 -7.66 14.17
CA SER A 184 0.08 -8.04 15.59
C SER A 184 -1.10 -7.38 16.32
N ALA A 185 -1.36 -6.09 16.03
CA ALA A 185 -2.49 -5.37 16.60
C ALA A 185 -3.85 -5.95 16.21
N LEU A 186 -3.96 -6.60 15.04
CA LEU A 186 -5.16 -7.32 14.58
C LEU A 186 -5.38 -8.68 15.29
N GLY A 187 -4.46 -9.12 16.16
CA GLY A 187 -4.60 -10.34 16.95
C GLY A 187 -4.12 -11.62 16.24
N THR A 188 -3.52 -11.50 15.06
CA THR A 188 -2.91 -12.63 14.34
C THR A 188 -1.46 -12.79 14.78
N SER A 189 -1.24 -13.33 15.98
CA SER A 189 0.09 -13.70 16.45
C SER A 189 0.66 -14.78 15.52
N VAL A 190 1.55 -14.39 14.61
CA VAL A 190 2.55 -15.32 14.09
C VAL A 190 3.61 -15.40 15.17
N ALA A 191 3.55 -16.47 15.97
CA ALA A 191 4.73 -16.94 16.67
C ALA A 191 5.77 -17.26 15.59
N LEU A 192 6.71 -16.34 15.39
CA LEU A 192 7.90 -16.62 14.61
C LEU A 192 8.76 -17.53 15.48
N GLU A 193 8.68 -18.84 15.23
CA GLU A 193 9.73 -19.76 15.61
C GLU A 193 10.96 -19.44 14.78
N THR A 194 11.83 -18.62 15.36
CA THR A 194 13.21 -18.43 14.91
C THR A 194 13.99 -19.69 15.28
N THR A 195 14.06 -20.66 14.38
CA THR A 195 15.15 -21.64 14.40
C THR A 195 16.21 -21.17 13.40
N GLN A 196 17.17 -20.39 13.91
CA GLN A 196 18.46 -20.25 13.25
C GLN A 196 19.21 -21.58 13.41
N GLU A 197 19.42 -22.28 12.31
CA GLU A 197 20.41 -23.35 12.20
C GLU A 197 21.61 -22.81 11.41
N PRO A 198 22.86 -22.99 11.88
CA PRO A 198 24.04 -22.33 11.31
C PRO A 198 24.36 -22.89 9.93
N GLU A 199 24.63 -21.98 8.99
CA GLU A 199 25.03 -22.24 7.62
C GLU A 199 26.39 -22.96 7.55
N PRO A 200 26.51 -24.15 6.93
CA PRO A 200 27.79 -24.67 6.50
C PRO A 200 28.09 -24.24 5.06
N ALA A 201 29.35 -23.86 4.83
CA ALA A 201 29.96 -23.40 3.59
C ALA A 201 29.61 -24.23 2.33
N PRO A 202 29.67 -23.62 1.13
CA PRO A 202 29.11 -24.19 -0.10
C PRO A 202 29.92 -25.41 -0.58
N LYS A 203 29.22 -26.52 -0.83
CA LYS A 203 29.71 -27.62 -1.66
C LYS A 203 28.92 -27.63 -2.97
N GLU A 204 29.66 -27.57 -4.07
CA GLU A 204 29.17 -27.55 -5.45
C GLU A 204 28.28 -28.79 -5.74
N PRO A 205 27.06 -28.64 -6.31
CA PRO A 205 26.21 -29.79 -6.59
C PRO A 205 26.72 -30.61 -7.79
N PRO A 206 26.58 -31.96 -7.76
CA PRO A 206 26.85 -32.79 -8.92
C PRO A 206 25.81 -32.55 -10.03
N GLN A 207 26.30 -32.43 -11.27
CA GLN A 207 25.47 -32.20 -12.45
C GLN A 207 24.61 -33.43 -12.79
N ILE A 208 23.29 -33.25 -12.81
CA ILE A 208 22.34 -34.23 -13.36
C ILE A 208 22.18 -33.95 -14.86
N PRO A 209 22.30 -34.94 -15.77
CA PRO A 209 22.11 -34.70 -17.19
C PRO A 209 20.66 -34.31 -17.49
N THR A 210 20.50 -33.16 -18.12
CA THR A 210 19.21 -32.58 -18.53
C THR A 210 18.54 -33.44 -19.60
N PRO A 211 17.24 -33.76 -19.48
CA PRO A 211 16.48 -34.19 -20.65
C PRO A 211 16.35 -32.99 -21.60
N ARG A 212 16.66 -33.21 -22.89
CA ARG A 212 16.47 -32.22 -23.95
C ARG A 212 14.98 -31.84 -23.99
N ARG A 213 14.63 -30.69 -23.42
CA ARG A 213 13.29 -30.12 -23.55
C ARG A 213 13.10 -29.69 -24.99
N SER A 214 12.27 -30.44 -25.71
CA SER A 214 11.62 -29.97 -26.92
C SER A 214 10.98 -28.62 -26.63
N GLY A 215 11.44 -27.58 -27.34
CA GLY A 215 11.03 -26.20 -27.14
C GLY A 215 9.58 -26.00 -27.54
N ILE A 216 8.70 -25.97 -26.54
CA ILE A 216 7.39 -25.33 -26.65
C ILE A 216 7.44 -24.15 -25.67
N ARG A 217 7.65 -22.94 -26.20
CA ARG A 217 7.45 -21.70 -25.44
C ARG A 217 5.95 -21.44 -25.41
N LEU A 218 5.31 -21.72 -24.28
CA LEU A 218 3.96 -21.23 -24.04
C LEU A 218 4.02 -19.70 -23.92
N PRO A 219 3.13 -18.94 -24.58
CA PRO A 219 3.10 -17.49 -24.44
C PRO A 219 2.89 -17.12 -22.97
N ARG A 220 3.78 -16.30 -22.42
CA ARG A 220 3.62 -15.74 -21.09
C ARG A 220 2.40 -14.82 -21.12
N THR A 221 1.37 -15.15 -20.35
CA THR A 221 0.23 -14.24 -20.14
C THR A 221 0.62 -13.22 -19.10
N PHE A 222 0.71 -11.94 -19.49
CA PHE A 222 0.94 -10.83 -18.58
C PHE A 222 -0.40 -10.28 -18.07
N THR A 223 -0.52 -10.11 -16.76
CA THR A 223 -1.66 -9.48 -16.11
C THR A 223 -1.58 -7.96 -16.23
N ASP A 224 -2.68 -7.26 -15.97
CA ASP A 224 -2.67 -5.80 -15.95
C ASP A 224 -1.83 -5.23 -14.79
N LEU A 225 -1.67 -5.99 -13.69
CA LEU A 225 -0.72 -5.66 -12.62
C LEU A 225 0.73 -5.70 -13.14
N ASP A 226 1.10 -6.73 -13.91
CA ASP A 226 2.46 -6.85 -14.46
C ASP A 226 2.79 -5.67 -15.39
N LYS A 227 1.81 -5.22 -16.19
CA LYS A 227 1.97 -4.05 -17.07
C LYS A 227 2.11 -2.76 -16.26
N HIS A 228 1.32 -2.60 -15.20
CA HIS A 228 1.38 -1.44 -14.32
C HIS A 228 2.74 -1.36 -13.61
N ASP A 229 3.17 -2.45 -12.96
CA ASP A 229 4.45 -2.54 -12.25
C ASP A 229 5.64 -2.32 -13.20
N PHE A 230 5.57 -2.87 -14.42
CA PHE A 230 6.56 -2.64 -15.47
C PHE A 230 6.65 -1.17 -15.85
N LEU A 231 5.52 -0.49 -15.99
CA LEU A 231 5.49 0.91 -16.39
C LEU A 231 5.95 1.86 -15.28
N GLU A 232 5.60 1.58 -14.02
CA GLU A 232 6.13 2.32 -12.87
C GLU A 232 7.64 2.14 -12.74
N THR A 233 8.14 0.90 -12.85
CA THR A 233 9.57 0.61 -12.83
C THR A 233 10.30 1.31 -13.98
N SER A 234 9.69 1.31 -15.17
CA SER A 234 10.23 2.02 -16.34
C SER A 234 10.28 3.53 -16.13
N PHE A 235 9.25 4.11 -15.52
CA PHE A 235 9.21 5.54 -15.21
C PHE A 235 10.32 5.95 -14.23
N GLU A 236 10.52 5.18 -13.15
CA GLU A 236 11.62 5.45 -12.21
C GLU A 236 12.99 5.27 -12.85
N ARG A 237 13.13 4.29 -13.75
CA ARG A 237 14.37 4.08 -14.50
C ARG A 237 14.68 5.27 -15.40
N ILE A 238 13.67 5.81 -16.10
CA ILE A 238 13.81 7.01 -16.93
C ILE A 238 14.20 8.21 -16.06
N TRP A 239 13.58 8.39 -14.89
CA TRP A 239 13.96 9.46 -13.96
C TRP A 239 15.43 9.35 -13.54
N ALA A 240 15.87 8.17 -13.11
CA ALA A 240 17.26 7.94 -12.70
C ALA A 240 18.26 8.26 -13.84
N MET A 241 17.93 7.88 -15.07
CA MET A 241 18.76 8.18 -16.23
C MET A 241 18.82 9.69 -16.51
N PHE A 242 17.71 10.41 -16.35
CA PHE A 242 17.69 11.87 -16.49
C PHE A 242 18.56 12.56 -15.44
N GLU A 243 18.62 12.04 -14.21
CA GLU A 243 19.51 12.57 -13.17
C GLU A 243 20.98 12.38 -13.55
N VAL A 244 21.36 11.19 -14.01
CA VAL A 244 22.72 10.87 -14.46
C VAL A 244 23.12 11.73 -15.65
N ASN A 245 22.34 11.70 -16.73
CA ASN A 245 22.65 12.43 -17.96
C ASN A 245 22.73 13.94 -17.73
N ALA A 246 21.87 14.47 -16.85
CA ALA A 246 21.92 15.87 -16.50
C ALA A 246 23.18 16.23 -15.71
N ALA A 247 23.64 15.36 -14.81
CA ALA A 247 24.86 15.59 -14.03
C ALA A 247 26.10 15.55 -14.93
N GLU A 248 26.13 14.63 -15.89
CA GLU A 248 27.17 14.56 -16.93
C GLU A 248 27.19 15.83 -17.79
N LEU A 249 26.03 16.29 -18.26
CA LEU A 249 25.94 17.50 -19.08
C LEU A 249 26.47 18.75 -18.37
N GLU A 250 26.21 18.90 -17.06
CA GLU A 250 26.75 19.98 -16.24
C GLU A 250 28.26 19.83 -16.02
N ALA A 251 28.76 18.61 -15.84
CA ALA A 251 30.18 18.33 -15.65
C ALA A 251 31.01 18.63 -16.91
N GLU A 252 30.47 18.35 -18.08
CA GLU A 252 31.12 18.60 -19.38
C GLU A 252 31.05 20.07 -19.81
N ASN A 253 30.04 20.82 -19.35
CA ASN A 253 29.76 22.18 -19.83
C ASN A 253 29.50 23.15 -18.67
N SER A 254 30.52 23.93 -18.28
CA SER A 254 30.44 24.90 -17.17
C SER A 254 29.42 26.04 -17.37
N GLN A 255 28.95 26.25 -18.60
CA GLN A 255 27.91 27.24 -18.94
C GLN A 255 26.49 26.68 -18.83
N ILE A 256 26.34 25.36 -18.69
CA ILE A 256 25.04 24.69 -18.60
C ILE A 256 24.69 24.47 -17.14
N THR A 257 23.44 24.76 -16.79
CA THR A 257 22.85 24.39 -15.50
C THR A 257 21.55 23.66 -15.77
N VAL A 258 21.35 22.51 -15.12
CA VAL A 258 20.16 21.68 -15.29
C VAL A 258 19.40 21.61 -13.97
N ARG A 259 18.18 22.14 -13.97
CA ARG A 259 17.24 22.00 -12.86
C ARG A 259 16.39 20.76 -13.08
N ARG A 260 16.54 19.77 -12.20
CA ARG A 260 15.65 18.61 -12.11
C ARG A 260 14.65 18.85 -10.98
N VAL A 261 13.37 18.64 -11.25
CA VAL A 261 12.29 18.83 -10.28
C VAL A 261 11.42 17.59 -10.33
N ARG A 262 11.38 16.84 -9.22
CA ARG A 262 10.35 15.83 -9.02
C ARG A 262 9.07 16.56 -8.61
N ILE A 263 8.03 16.49 -9.45
CA ILE A 263 6.76 17.18 -9.21
C ILE A 263 5.90 16.32 -8.28
N ASP A 264 5.79 15.02 -8.59
CA ASP A 264 5.13 14.01 -7.76
C ASP A 264 5.64 12.60 -8.11
N ALA A 265 4.98 11.56 -7.56
CA ALA A 265 5.32 10.17 -7.84
C ALA A 265 5.18 9.80 -9.33
N GLN A 266 4.32 10.49 -10.06
CA GLN A 266 3.99 10.21 -11.45
C GLN A 266 4.50 11.28 -12.41
N SER A 267 5.32 12.24 -11.98
CA SER A 267 5.79 13.29 -12.88
C SER A 267 7.05 13.97 -12.39
N PHE A 268 7.87 14.35 -13.35
CA PHE A 268 9.05 15.16 -13.13
C PHE A 268 9.26 16.11 -14.29
N ALA A 269 10.05 17.15 -14.04
CA ALA A 269 10.46 18.09 -15.05
C ALA A 269 11.97 18.33 -14.99
N VAL A 270 12.53 18.57 -16.17
CA VAL A 270 13.90 19.03 -16.34
C VAL A 270 13.89 20.33 -17.12
N ARG A 271 14.65 21.32 -16.64
CA ARG A 271 14.86 22.60 -17.29
C ARG A 271 16.35 22.85 -17.42
N ILE A 272 16.79 23.21 -18.62
CA ILE A 272 18.18 23.39 -18.97
C ILE A 272 18.42 24.86 -19.29
N PHE A 273 19.42 25.43 -18.63
CA PHE A 273 19.81 26.83 -18.72
C PHE A 273 21.21 26.93 -19.33
N LEU A 274 21.40 27.85 -20.28
CA LEU A 274 22.71 28.23 -20.81
C LEU A 274 23.01 29.65 -20.35
N ASN A 275 24.10 29.85 -19.62
CA ASN A 275 24.49 31.16 -19.06
C ASN A 275 23.33 31.84 -18.29
N GLY A 276 22.53 31.04 -17.58
CA GLY A 276 21.38 31.50 -16.79
C GLY A 276 20.08 31.72 -17.56
N SER A 277 20.06 31.58 -18.89
CA SER A 277 18.84 31.66 -19.71
C SER A 277 18.29 30.28 -20.03
N GLU A 278 16.99 30.05 -19.85
CA GLU A 278 16.36 28.76 -20.15
C GLU A 278 16.39 28.48 -21.66
N VAL A 279 17.07 27.41 -22.07
CA VAL A 279 17.26 27.02 -23.47
C VAL A 279 16.56 25.73 -23.84
N ALA A 280 16.15 24.90 -22.88
CA ALA A 280 15.31 23.73 -23.14
C ALA A 280 14.63 23.30 -21.85
N GLY A 281 13.53 22.57 -21.99
CA GLY A 281 12.84 21.98 -20.86
C GLY A 281 11.92 20.88 -21.35
N GLY A 282 11.58 19.98 -20.43
CA GLY A 282 10.59 18.96 -20.67
C GLY A 282 10.05 18.40 -19.37
N SER A 283 8.81 17.94 -19.40
CA SER A 283 8.13 17.24 -18.32
C SER A 283 7.78 15.84 -18.78
N VAL A 284 8.15 14.85 -17.98
CA VAL A 284 7.74 13.45 -18.15
C VAL A 284 6.68 13.16 -17.10
N TYR A 285 5.60 12.49 -17.47
CA TYR A 285 4.56 12.08 -16.56
C TYR A 285 3.98 10.71 -16.90
N HIS A 286 3.66 9.94 -15.88
CA HIS A 286 2.96 8.68 -15.91
C HIS A 286 1.46 8.96 -15.68
N GLY A 287 0.62 8.44 -16.56
CA GLY A 287 -0.83 8.53 -16.43
C GLY A 287 -1.41 9.84 -16.94
N GLY A 288 -2.46 9.71 -17.77
CA GLY A 288 -3.16 10.84 -18.38
C GLY A 288 -2.84 10.97 -19.88
N GLY A 289 -3.76 10.50 -20.72
CA GLY A 289 -3.70 10.70 -22.17
C GLY A 289 -4.84 9.97 -22.89
N HIS A 290 -5.11 10.38 -24.14
CA HIS A 290 -6.27 9.97 -24.97
C HIS A 290 -6.38 8.45 -25.24
N PHE A 291 -5.31 7.68 -24.97
CA PHE A 291 -5.16 6.29 -25.42
C PHE A 291 -5.06 5.24 -24.30
N GLY A 292 -5.05 5.60 -23.01
CA GLY A 292 -5.06 4.61 -21.93
C GLY A 292 -4.57 5.09 -20.57
N ARG A 293 -4.62 4.19 -19.57
CA ARG A 293 -4.13 4.43 -18.20
C ARG A 293 -2.64 4.11 -18.03
N ASP A 294 -2.08 3.25 -18.89
CA ASP A 294 -0.71 2.71 -18.75
C ASP A 294 0.21 3.30 -19.82
N GLN A 295 0.54 4.59 -19.69
CA GLN A 295 1.46 5.28 -20.59
C GLN A 295 2.35 6.28 -19.86
N ILE A 296 3.60 6.37 -20.32
CA ILE A 296 4.56 7.41 -19.96
C ILE A 296 4.53 8.45 -21.06
N CYS A 297 4.28 9.70 -20.71
CA CYS A 297 4.17 10.82 -21.65
C CYS A 297 5.29 11.81 -21.41
N PHE A 298 5.72 12.46 -22.48
CA PHE A 298 6.69 13.54 -22.43
C PHE A 298 6.16 14.76 -23.18
N SER A 299 6.32 15.93 -22.56
CA SER A 299 6.03 17.23 -23.13
C SER A 299 7.26 18.11 -23.05
N THR A 300 7.55 18.82 -24.13
CA THR A 300 8.60 19.86 -24.20
C THR A 300 8.16 21.19 -23.61
N ASP A 301 6.87 21.34 -23.30
CA ASP A 301 6.31 22.46 -22.57
C ASP A 301 6.06 22.04 -21.12
N THR A 302 6.88 22.58 -20.21
CA THR A 302 6.79 22.28 -18.76
C THR A 302 5.58 22.91 -18.08
N SER A 303 4.81 23.73 -18.81
CA SER A 303 3.55 24.35 -18.35
C SER A 303 2.30 23.75 -19.02
N ALA A 304 2.48 22.82 -19.96
CA ALA A 304 1.37 22.23 -20.68
C ALA A 304 0.47 21.40 -19.76
N PRO A 305 -0.86 21.42 -19.97
CA PRO A 305 -1.78 20.53 -19.28
C PRO A 305 -1.48 19.05 -19.58
N ARG A 306 -1.78 18.14 -18.64
CA ARG A 306 -1.55 16.68 -18.74
C ARG A 306 -2.41 15.95 -19.80
N ASN A 307 -2.84 16.65 -20.84
CA ASN A 307 -3.49 16.13 -22.03
C ASN A 307 -2.73 16.53 -23.31
N SER A 308 -1.61 17.21 -23.18
CA SER A 308 -0.71 17.60 -24.26
C SER A 308 0.64 16.89 -24.07
N MET A 309 1.05 16.14 -25.08
CA MET A 309 2.29 15.37 -25.10
C MET A 309 2.90 15.43 -26.49
N ASN A 310 4.22 15.49 -26.56
CA ASN A 310 4.97 15.33 -27.81
C ASN A 310 5.21 13.84 -28.09
N GLU A 311 5.56 13.11 -27.04
CA GLU A 311 5.94 11.69 -27.10
C GLU A 311 5.21 10.91 -26.02
N TRP A 312 5.01 9.63 -26.26
CA TRP A 312 4.47 8.70 -25.29
C TRP A 312 5.04 7.29 -25.48
N PHE A 313 5.00 6.51 -24.41
CA PHE A 313 5.39 5.11 -24.37
C PHE A 313 4.26 4.32 -23.71
N GLY A 314 3.71 3.34 -24.42
CA GLY A 314 2.72 2.40 -23.91
C GLY A 314 3.36 1.03 -23.64
N VAL A 315 2.72 0.19 -22.82
CA VAL A 315 3.22 -1.18 -22.59
C VAL A 315 2.77 -2.11 -23.71
N GLU A 316 3.72 -2.84 -24.31
CA GLU A 316 3.47 -3.89 -25.30
C GLU A 316 4.04 -5.23 -24.82
N VAL A 317 3.31 -6.31 -25.11
CA VAL A 317 3.75 -7.68 -24.85
C VAL A 317 4.49 -8.18 -26.08
N THR A 318 5.76 -8.54 -25.91
CA THR A 318 6.64 -9.08 -26.95
C THR A 318 7.07 -10.51 -26.62
N ASP A 319 7.77 -11.17 -27.54
CA ASP A 319 8.37 -12.49 -27.32
C ASP A 319 9.47 -12.48 -26.23
N GLU A 320 10.01 -11.29 -25.93
CA GLU A 320 11.06 -11.07 -24.93
C GLU A 320 10.50 -10.66 -23.55
N GLY A 321 9.29 -10.10 -23.50
CA GLY A 321 8.61 -9.73 -22.26
C GLY A 321 7.69 -8.53 -22.42
N LEU A 322 7.51 -7.77 -21.33
CA LEU A 322 6.90 -6.44 -21.41
C LEU A 322 7.96 -5.44 -21.89
N MET A 323 7.60 -4.64 -22.89
CA MET A 323 8.46 -3.60 -23.45
C MET A 323 7.66 -2.31 -23.64
N LEU A 324 8.36 -1.20 -23.81
CA LEU A 324 7.76 0.10 -24.08
C LEU A 324 7.63 0.32 -25.58
N LYS A 325 6.40 0.45 -26.06
CA LYS A 325 6.11 0.89 -27.41
C LYS A 325 6.09 2.41 -27.47
N SER A 326 7.03 3.01 -28.19
CA SER A 326 7.04 4.45 -28.41
C SER A 326 6.03 4.87 -29.47
N GLY A 327 5.37 6.00 -29.24
CA GLY A 327 4.53 6.71 -30.20
C GLY A 327 4.63 8.22 -29.99
N GLY A 328 4.49 9.00 -31.06
CA GLY A 328 4.70 10.45 -31.02
C GLY A 328 5.46 11.00 -32.23
N MET A 329 5.96 12.22 -32.12
CA MET A 329 6.61 12.95 -33.21
C MET A 329 8.02 12.42 -33.54
N LEU A 330 8.77 11.89 -32.56
CA LEU A 330 10.12 11.35 -32.77
C LEU A 330 10.15 10.24 -33.85
N ARG A 331 9.13 9.37 -33.88
CA ARG A 331 9.08 8.27 -34.86
C ARG A 331 8.47 8.65 -36.21
N MET A 332 7.64 9.69 -36.27
CA MET A 332 7.11 10.22 -37.54
C MET A 332 8.22 10.85 -38.42
N MET A 333 9.33 11.30 -37.82
CA MET A 333 10.45 11.91 -38.55
C MET A 333 11.54 10.89 -38.99
N ASP A 334 11.67 9.74 -38.30
CA ASP A 334 12.71 8.73 -38.56
C ASP A 334 12.26 7.62 -39.55
N GLY A 335 10.95 7.43 -39.75
CA GLY A 335 10.43 6.45 -40.72
C GLY A 335 10.75 4.98 -40.40
N SER A 336 11.34 4.71 -39.22
CA SER A 336 11.66 3.37 -38.72
C SER A 336 10.40 2.66 -38.21
N ARG A 337 10.38 1.32 -38.31
CA ARG A 337 9.28 0.49 -37.78
C ARG A 337 9.14 0.71 -36.27
N GLU A 338 7.89 0.63 -35.79
CA GLU A 338 7.52 0.67 -34.35
C GLU A 338 8.10 -0.56 -33.63
N GLU A 339 9.41 -0.56 -33.35
CA GLU A 339 10.05 -1.60 -32.54
C GLU A 339 9.91 -1.24 -31.05
N PRO A 340 9.44 -2.17 -30.21
CA PRO A 340 9.39 -1.99 -28.77
C PRO A 340 10.80 -1.78 -28.20
N VAL A 341 10.92 -0.86 -27.24
CA VAL A 341 12.17 -0.49 -26.59
C VAL A 341 12.11 -0.80 -25.09
N ASP A 342 13.28 -0.92 -24.45
CA ASP A 342 13.36 -0.97 -22.99
C ASP A 342 13.33 0.45 -22.38
N ALA A 343 13.31 0.51 -21.04
CA ALA A 343 13.25 1.77 -20.31
C ALA A 343 14.51 2.64 -20.50
N ASP A 344 15.69 2.00 -20.67
CA ASP A 344 16.96 2.71 -20.87
C ASP A 344 16.96 3.41 -22.22
N ARG A 345 16.58 2.70 -23.30
CA ARG A 345 16.47 3.31 -24.62
C ARG A 345 15.35 4.36 -24.69
N ALA A 346 14.23 4.16 -23.99
CA ALA A 346 13.18 5.17 -23.88
C ALA A 346 13.70 6.46 -23.22
N ALA A 347 14.51 6.34 -22.16
CA ALA A 347 15.14 7.48 -21.50
C ALA A 347 16.12 8.22 -22.42
N GLU A 348 16.96 7.47 -23.13
CA GLU A 348 17.90 8.02 -24.12
C GLU A 348 17.18 8.82 -25.20
N MET A 349 16.11 8.26 -25.79
CA MET A 349 15.32 8.94 -26.82
C MET A 349 14.75 10.28 -26.35
N LEU A 350 14.19 10.32 -25.14
CA LEU A 350 13.66 11.55 -24.55
C LEU A 350 14.76 12.57 -24.24
N TRP A 351 15.92 12.09 -23.79
CA TRP A 351 17.07 12.94 -23.49
C TRP A 351 17.69 13.53 -24.77
N GLU A 352 17.91 12.71 -25.80
CA GLU A 352 18.39 13.12 -27.13
C GLU A 352 17.50 14.25 -27.70
N HIS A 353 16.18 14.11 -27.54
CA HIS A 353 15.22 15.13 -27.97
C HIS A 353 15.42 16.48 -27.26
N LEU A 354 15.69 16.48 -25.96
CA LEU A 354 16.02 17.70 -25.22
C LEU A 354 17.34 18.31 -25.71
N LEU A 355 18.36 17.49 -25.95
CA LEU A 355 19.66 17.95 -26.44
C LEU A 355 19.58 18.55 -27.85
N ASP A 356 18.78 17.98 -28.75
CA ASP A 356 18.63 18.50 -30.11
C ASP A 356 17.98 19.89 -30.12
N ARG A 357 17.06 20.16 -29.18
CA ARG A 357 16.52 21.51 -28.99
C ARG A 357 17.57 22.51 -28.50
N ILE A 358 18.50 22.07 -27.65
CA ILE A 358 19.62 22.90 -27.21
C ILE A 358 20.52 23.21 -28.41
N LYS A 359 20.92 22.20 -29.20
CA LYS A 359 21.74 22.37 -30.40
C LYS A 359 21.11 23.33 -31.42
N ALA A 360 19.78 23.26 -31.59
CA ALA A 360 19.06 24.15 -32.49
C ALA A 360 19.03 25.62 -32.01
N ARG A 361 19.15 25.87 -30.70
CA ARG A 361 19.15 27.23 -30.10
C ARG A 361 20.54 27.82 -29.92
N ILE A 362 21.59 27.01 -29.98
CA ILE A 362 23.00 27.43 -29.92
C ILE A 362 23.56 27.81 -31.30
N ARG A 363 22.90 27.37 -32.40
CA ARG A 363 23.30 27.66 -33.79
C ARG A 363 22.97 29.06 -34.26
#